data_AF-A0A0G0CA68-F1
#
_entry.id   AF-A0A0G0CA68-F1
#
_cell.length_a   1.000
_cell.length_b   1.000
_cell.length_c   1.000
_cell.angle_alpha   90.00
_cell.angle_beta   90.00
_cell.angle_gamma   90.00
#
_symmetry.space_group_name_H-M   'P 1'
#
loop_
_entity.id
_entity.type
_entity.pdbx_description
1 polymer ?
#
loop_
_entity_poly.entity_id
_entity_poly.type
_entity_poly.pdbx_seq_one_letter_code
_entity_poly.pdbx_strand_id
1 'polypeptide(L)'
;MTEIQKTKNKKWGFYGTIKHDCTTKKEVEKKWAEAFITLKELSDLPNDIIRRFLDSQAGRHLADRCYDQGEVANTIRKEWDGFKRTIFSREYEVSDEEFY
;
A
#
# COMPACT_ATOMS: atom_id res chain seq x y z
N MET A 1 1.71 9.30 -16.80
CA MET A 1 0.90 8.18 -16.28
C MET A 1 1.75 7.45 -15.25
N THR A 2 1.27 7.29 -14.02
CA THR A 2 1.97 6.53 -12.98
C THR A 2 1.83 5.03 -13.27
N GLU A 3 2.95 4.33 -13.46
CA GLU A 3 2.92 2.87 -13.59
C GLU A 3 2.62 2.24 -12.22
N ILE A 4 1.50 1.53 -12.11
CA ILE A 4 1.11 0.84 -10.87
C ILE A 4 1.72 -0.56 -10.90
N GLN A 5 2.67 -0.81 -10.01
CA GLN A 5 3.25 -2.14 -9.88
C GLN A 5 2.26 -3.10 -9.21
N LYS A 6 2.24 -4.34 -9.69
CA LYS A 6 1.45 -5.41 -9.06
C LYS A 6 2.10 -5.82 -7.75
N THR A 7 1.28 -6.14 -6.75
CA THR A 7 1.75 -6.79 -5.51
C THR A 7 2.59 -8.04 -5.83
N LYS A 8 3.65 -8.27 -5.05
CA LYS A 8 4.35 -9.56 -5.00
C LYS A 8 3.95 -10.36 -3.74
N ASN A 9 3.34 -9.71 -2.73
CA ASN A 9 2.79 -10.36 -1.54
C ASN A 9 1.25 -10.48 -1.59
N LYS A 10 0.74 -11.49 -2.30
CA LYS A 10 -0.73 -11.71 -2.40
C LYS A 10 -1.37 -12.27 -1.12
N LYS A 11 -0.56 -12.72 -0.15
CA LYS A 11 -1.03 -13.40 1.07
C LYS A 11 -1.10 -12.44 2.26
N TRP A 12 -0.18 -11.49 2.35
CA TRP A 12 -0.05 -10.53 3.44
C TRP A 12 0.00 -9.09 2.91
N GLY A 13 0.32 -8.13 3.77
CA GLY A 13 0.35 -6.71 3.42
C GLY A 13 -1.02 -6.14 3.05
N PHE A 14 -1.02 -4.99 2.40
CA PHE A 14 -2.22 -4.27 2.01
C PHE A 14 -3.11 -5.11 1.11
N TYR A 15 -2.54 -5.74 0.07
CA TYR A 15 -3.31 -6.54 -0.90
C TYR A 15 -3.95 -7.76 -0.23
N GLY A 16 -3.18 -8.51 0.56
CA GLY A 16 -3.68 -9.68 1.28
C GLY A 16 -4.79 -9.32 2.27
N THR A 17 -4.60 -8.24 3.04
CA THR A 17 -5.56 -7.80 4.05
C THR A 17 -6.85 -7.25 3.43
N ILE A 18 -6.76 -6.29 2.51
CA ILE A 18 -7.95 -5.65 1.93
C ILE A 18 -8.81 -6.61 1.10
N LYS A 19 -8.22 -7.72 0.63
CA LYS A 19 -8.94 -8.79 -0.05
C LYS A 19 -10.04 -9.41 0.81
N HIS A 20 -9.88 -9.44 2.14
CA HIS A 20 -10.91 -9.98 3.03
C HIS A 20 -12.17 -9.10 3.10
N ASP A 21 -12.07 -7.83 2.72
CA ASP A 21 -13.17 -6.86 2.69
C ASP A 21 -13.80 -6.71 1.30
N CYS A 22 -13.16 -7.23 0.26
CA CYS A 22 -13.67 -7.10 -1.11
C CYS A 22 -14.42 -8.36 -1.55
N THR A 23 -15.54 -8.18 -2.25
CA THR A 23 -16.31 -9.29 -2.81
C THR A 23 -15.68 -9.81 -4.10
N THR A 24 -14.97 -8.94 -4.83
CA THR A 24 -14.39 -9.25 -6.14
C THR A 24 -12.91 -8.91 -6.23
N LYS A 25 -12.17 -9.64 -7.06
CA LYS A 25 -10.76 -9.33 -7.37
C LYS A 25 -10.60 -7.91 -7.95
N LYS A 26 -11.58 -7.44 -8.73
CA LYS A 26 -11.57 -6.11 -9.35
C LYS A 26 -11.60 -5.00 -8.30
N GLU A 27 -12.35 -5.18 -7.21
CA GLU A 27 -12.36 -4.24 -6.09
C GLU A 27 -11.02 -4.21 -5.36
N VAL A 28 -10.39 -5.37 -5.13
CA VAL A 28 -9.05 -5.43 -4.53
C VAL A 28 -8.04 -4.69 -5.40
N GLU A 29 -8.06 -4.92 -6.71
CA GLU A 29 -7.18 -4.23 -7.66
C GLU A 29 -7.43 -2.72 -7.71
N LYS A 30 -8.70 -2.30 -7.60
CA LYS A 30 -9.07 -0.88 -7.51
C LYS A 30 -8.52 -0.25 -6.22
N LYS A 31 -8.75 -0.87 -5.06
CA LYS A 31 -8.24 -0.37 -3.76
C LYS A 31 -6.71 -0.35 -3.71
N TRP A 32 -6.05 -1.37 -4.28
CA TRP A 32 -4.60 -1.38 -4.45
C TRP A 32 -4.11 -0.20 -5.30
N ALA A 33 -4.73 0.03 -6.45
CA ALA A 33 -4.39 1.13 -7.34
C ALA A 33 -4.59 2.50 -6.67
N GLU A 34 -5.70 2.69 -5.96
CA GLU A 34 -5.98 3.92 -5.21
C GLU A 34 -4.94 4.17 -4.11
N ALA A 35 -4.55 3.13 -3.37
CA ALA A 35 -3.52 3.24 -2.34
C ALA A 35 -2.17 3.61 -2.94
N PHE A 36 -1.78 2.92 -4.02
CA PHE A 36 -0.52 3.14 -4.71
C PHE A 36 -0.43 4.57 -5.26
N ILE A 37 -1.45 5.04 -5.98
CA ILE A 37 -1.50 6.38 -6.55
C ILE A 37 -1.44 7.42 -5.44
N THR A 38 -2.25 7.27 -4.39
CA THR A 38 -2.29 8.24 -3.29
C THR A 38 -0.93 8.34 -2.59
N LEU A 39 -0.27 7.22 -2.31
CA LEU A 39 1.06 7.24 -1.71
C LEU A 39 2.11 7.83 -2.65
N LYS A 40 2.00 7.58 -3.96
CA LYS A 40 2.89 8.20 -4.96
C LYS A 40 2.73 9.71 -4.98
N GLU A 41 1.50 10.22 -4.95
CA GLU A 41 1.21 11.66 -4.91
C GLU A 41 1.74 12.33 -3.63
N LEU A 42 1.63 11.66 -2.48
CA LEU A 42 2.02 12.23 -1.19
C LEU A 42 3.53 12.19 -0.91
N SER A 43 4.24 11.21 -1.47
CA SER A 43 5.63 10.93 -1.12
C SER A 43 6.62 11.22 -2.24
N ASP A 44 6.16 11.20 -3.49
CA ASP A 44 6.96 11.14 -4.71
C ASP A 44 8.02 10.01 -4.73
N LEU A 45 7.85 8.97 -3.91
CA LEU A 45 8.81 7.86 -3.84
C LEU A 45 8.78 6.99 -5.10
N PRO A 46 9.87 6.26 -5.39
CA PRO A 46 9.90 5.23 -6.42
C PRO A 46 8.80 4.18 -6.27
N ASN A 47 8.34 3.65 -7.40
CA ASN A 47 7.23 2.70 -7.47
C ASN A 47 7.49 1.41 -6.70
N ASP A 48 8.73 0.94 -6.68
CA ASP A 48 9.17 -0.25 -5.97
C ASP A 48 9.16 -0.06 -4.45
N ILE A 49 9.54 1.12 -3.95
CA ILE A 49 9.40 1.48 -2.53
C ILE A 49 7.93 1.47 -2.11
N ILE A 50 7.06 2.11 -2.90
CA ILE A 50 5.61 2.14 -2.62
C ILE A 50 5.03 0.73 -2.59
N ARG A 51 5.40 -0.12 -3.57
CA ARG A 51 4.97 -1.52 -3.60
C ARG A 51 5.45 -2.28 -2.37
N ARG A 52 6.74 -2.19 -2.00
CA ARG A 52 7.30 -2.90 -0.84
C ARG A 52 6.64 -2.45 0.45
N PHE A 53 6.45 -1.14 0.63
CA PHE A 53 5.67 -0.62 1.76
C PHE A 53 4.26 -1.21 1.81
N LEU A 54 3.53 -1.22 0.68
CA LEU A 54 2.19 -1.81 0.62
C LEU A 54 2.21 -3.33 0.86
N ASP A 55 3.25 -4.04 0.44
CA ASP A 55 3.39 -5.48 0.66
C ASP A 55 3.90 -5.84 2.08
N SER A 56 4.30 -4.84 2.87
CA SER A 56 4.86 -5.00 4.23
C SER A 56 3.80 -5.14 5.33
N GLN A 57 4.25 -5.36 6.56
CA GLN A 57 3.40 -5.27 7.76
C GLN A 57 2.77 -3.88 7.92
N ALA A 58 3.47 -2.80 7.60
CA ALA A 58 2.90 -1.45 7.63
C ALA A 58 1.77 -1.29 6.61
N GLY A 59 1.90 -1.91 5.44
CA GLY A 59 0.84 -1.98 4.43
C GLY A 59 -0.41 -2.72 4.94
N ARG A 60 -0.25 -3.77 5.75
CA ARG A 60 -1.38 -4.41 6.44
C ARG A 60 -2.07 -3.46 7.42
N HIS A 61 -1.31 -2.76 8.27
CA HIS A 61 -1.88 -1.78 9.20
C HIS A 61 -2.63 -0.66 8.48
N LEU A 62 -2.12 -0.23 7.32
CA LEU A 62 -2.81 0.75 6.48
C LEU A 62 -4.12 0.18 5.91
N ALA A 63 -4.14 -1.07 5.44
CA ALA A 63 -5.37 -1.72 4.97
C ALA A 63 -6.41 -1.84 6.09
N ASP A 64 -6.01 -2.18 7.31
CA ASP A 64 -6.90 -2.22 8.47
C ASP A 64 -7.54 -0.83 8.72
N ARG A 65 -6.77 0.26 8.61
CA ARG A 65 -7.33 1.63 8.68
C ARG A 65 -8.32 1.93 7.57
N CYS A 66 -7.99 1.54 6.34
CA CYS A 66 -8.87 1.75 5.18
C CYS A 66 -10.17 0.95 5.27
N TYR A 67 -10.15 -0.22 5.91
CA TYR A 67 -11.35 -0.99 6.22
C TYR A 67 -12.30 -0.21 7.14
N ASP A 68 -11.78 0.31 8.26
CA ASP A 68 -12.60 1.01 9.26
C ASP A 68 -13.22 2.32 8.75
N GLN A 69 -12.55 3.01 7.82
CA GLN A 69 -12.91 4.38 7.38
C GLN A 69 -13.48 4.46 5.94
N GLY A 70 -13.56 3.34 5.22
CA GLY A 70 -14.24 3.21 3.92
C GLY A 70 -13.41 3.62 2.69
N GLU A 71 -13.13 4.91 2.53
CA GLU A 71 -12.44 5.42 1.33
C GLU A 71 -10.92 5.40 1.47
N VAL A 72 -10.25 4.55 0.68
CA VAL A 72 -8.79 4.30 0.73
C VAL A 72 -8.00 5.60 0.60
N ALA A 73 -8.25 6.35 -0.46
CA ALA A 73 -7.53 7.58 -0.78
C ALA A 73 -7.64 8.64 0.33
N ASN A 74 -8.83 8.81 0.90
CA ASN A 74 -9.08 9.78 1.97
C ASN A 74 -8.48 9.32 3.30
N THR A 75 -8.56 8.02 3.60
CA THR A 75 -7.94 7.44 4.80
C THR A 75 -6.43 7.60 4.78
N ILE A 76 -5.78 7.29 3.65
CA ILE A 76 -4.32 7.44 3.52
C ILE A 76 -3.89 8.89 3.73
N ARG A 77 -4.63 9.86 3.18
CA ARG A 77 -4.33 11.29 3.38
C ARG A 77 -4.46 11.72 4.84
N LYS A 78 -5.45 11.21 5.57
CA LYS A 78 -5.65 11.48 7.01
C LYS A 78 -4.55 10.85 7.87
N GLU A 79 -4.19 9.60 7.58
CA GLU A 79 -3.22 8.83 8.36
C GLU A 79 -1.77 9.09 7.91
N TRP A 80 -1.56 9.96 6.91
CA TRP A 80 -0.27 10.14 6.24
C TRP A 80 0.86 10.44 7.22
N ASP A 81 0.65 11.37 8.14
CA ASP A 81 1.69 11.76 9.12
C ASP A 81 2.14 10.58 10.00
N GLY A 82 1.26 9.61 10.27
CA GLY A 82 1.59 8.40 11.02
C GLY A 82 2.44 7.41 10.24
N PHE A 83 2.25 7.31 8.92
CA PHE A 83 3.00 6.39 8.04
C PHE A 83 4.20 7.03 7.35
N LYS A 84 4.29 8.37 7.34
CA LYS A 84 5.32 9.13 6.63
C LYS A 84 6.73 8.74 7.06
N ARG A 85 6.99 8.52 8.35
CA ARG A 85 8.33 8.07 8.77
C ARG A 85 8.63 6.65 8.31
N THR A 86 7.63 5.78 8.33
CA THR A 86 7.78 4.37 7.98
C THR A 86 8.07 4.21 6.49
N ILE A 87 7.29 4.79 5.59
CA ILE A 87 7.47 4.60 4.14
C ILE A 87 8.81 5.14 3.61
N PHE A 88 9.45 6.08 4.32
CA PHE A 88 10.80 6.58 4.03
C PHE A 88 11.91 5.79 4.76
N SER A 89 11.57 4.67 5.40
CA SER A 89 12.53 3.78 6.03
C SER A 89 13.39 3.08 4.99
N ARG A 90 14.69 2.93 5.29
CA ARG A 90 15.66 2.24 4.43
C ARG A 90 15.33 0.77 4.22
N GLU A 91 14.47 0.18 5.05
CA GLU A 91 14.01 -1.20 4.89
C GLU A 91 13.28 -1.43 3.55
N TYR A 92 12.76 -0.37 2.92
CA TYR A 92 12.09 -0.45 1.63
C TYR A 92 13.00 -0.06 0.45
N GLU A 93 14.24 0.34 0.69
CA GLU A 93 15.24 0.68 -0.34
C GLU A 93 16.05 -0.54 -0.82
N VAL A 94 15.81 -1.71 -0.22
CA VAL A 94 16.49 -2.97 -0.53
C VAL A 94 15.94 -3.63 -1.80
N SER A 95 16.64 -4.64 -2.32
CA SER A 95 16.17 -5.40 -3.48
C SER A 95 14.94 -6.26 -3.12
N ASP A 96 14.24 -6.77 -4.14
CA ASP A 96 13.10 -7.67 -3.88
C ASP A 96 13.55 -9.01 -3.27
N GLU A 97 14.77 -9.48 -3.59
CA GLU A 97 15.34 -10.70 -2.99
C GLU A 97 15.64 -10.56 -1.50
N GLU A 98 15.94 -9.36 -1.03
CA GLU A 98 16.18 -9.08 0.39
C GLU A 98 14.88 -8.81 1.17
N PHE A 99 13.85 -8.32 0.49
CA PHE A 99 12.60 -7.91 1.11
C PHE A 99 11.59 -9.06 1.33
N TYR A 100 11.49 -10.01 0.39
CA TYR A 100 10.49 -11.10 0.41
C TYR A 100 11.08 -12.43 0.87
#